data_AF-A0A4R6DJB2-F1
#
_entry.id   AF-A0A4R6DJB2-F1
#
_cell.length_a   1.000
_cell.length_b   1.000
_cell.length_c   1.000
_cell.angle_alpha   90.00
_cell.angle_beta   90.00
_cell.angle_gamma   90.00
#
_symmetry.space_group_name_H-M   'P 1'
#
loop_
_entity.id
_entity.type
_entity.pdbx_description
1 polymer ?
#
loop_
_entity_poly.entity_id
_entity_poly.type
_entity_poly.pdbx_seq_one_letter_code
_entity_poly.pdbx_strand_id
1 'polypeptide(L)'
;MTDDLLDLDLGSAPRPSEMPDVRLLGRPTVNAKQVRSTKPLELVAAVALAGGRYSRDGLVSGIYGGEASDSALPTLAYRARLLGLPVEYDPYTGFYALTSAISLDVVDVLRLSAAGRASDALCLYRGPFLPRSGSPFAATLRAEIDNAVAQAALATGDQRVIEYAARAVLHPMLADAVRRARPDVASTVLGAAYLRGIGATS
;
A
#
# COMPACT_ATOMS: atom_id res chain seq x y z
N MET A 1 -52.68 2.64 5.80
CA MET A 1 -51.98 3.87 5.38
C MET A 1 -50.77 4.01 6.27
N THR A 2 -49.60 3.65 5.71
CA THR A 2 -48.20 4.00 6.09
C THR A 2 -47.80 3.81 7.56
N ASP A 3 -46.95 2.86 7.99
CA ASP A 3 -45.79 2.19 7.37
C ASP A 3 -44.85 3.17 6.66
N ASP A 4 -43.86 3.70 7.39
CA ASP A 4 -42.50 3.94 6.88
C ASP A 4 -41.57 4.56 7.96
N LEU A 5 -40.27 4.26 7.87
CA LEU A 5 -39.11 4.72 8.66
C LEU A 5 -39.02 4.15 10.10
N LEU A 6 -38.09 3.27 10.47
CA LEU A 6 -36.66 3.23 10.14
C LEU A 6 -36.17 1.77 10.09
N ASP A 7 -36.09 1.24 8.88
CA ASP A 7 -35.30 0.06 8.55
C ASP A 7 -33.82 0.50 8.48
N LEU A 8 -33.18 0.62 9.64
CA LEU A 8 -31.72 0.64 9.69
C LEU A 8 -31.28 -0.80 9.42
N ASP A 9 -30.96 -1.08 8.16
CA ASP A 9 -30.21 -2.25 7.73
C ASP A 9 -28.86 -2.25 8.49
N LEU A 10 -28.90 -2.77 9.71
CA LEU A 10 -27.75 -3.26 10.45
C LEU A 10 -27.34 -4.54 9.74
N GLY A 11 -26.71 -4.35 8.58
CA GLY A 11 -26.25 -5.41 7.70
C GLY A 11 -25.62 -6.50 8.54
N SER A 12 -26.19 -7.71 8.41
CA SER A 12 -25.84 -8.94 9.12
C SER A 12 -24.43 -8.90 9.72
N ALA A 13 -24.33 -9.06 11.04
CA ALA A 13 -23.06 -9.24 11.72
C ALA A 13 -22.20 -10.26 10.95
N PRO A 14 -20.90 -9.97 10.71
CA PRO A 14 -20.05 -10.86 9.92
C PRO A 14 -20.02 -12.26 10.56
N ARG A 15 -20.23 -13.29 9.72
CA ARG A 15 -20.10 -14.69 10.14
C ARG A 15 -18.67 -14.92 10.66
N PRO A 16 -18.47 -15.44 11.89
CA PRO A 16 -17.15 -15.75 12.40
C PRO A 16 -16.64 -17.05 11.77
N SER A 17 -16.14 -16.97 10.53
CA SER A 17 -15.44 -18.09 9.87
C SER A 17 -14.55 -17.69 8.69
N GLU A 18 -14.63 -16.47 8.16
CA GLU A 18 -13.73 -15.99 7.10
C GLU A 18 -12.77 -14.94 7.64
N MET A 19 -11.48 -15.17 7.44
CA MET A 19 -10.40 -14.22 7.73
C MET A 19 -10.70 -12.90 6.99
N PRO A 20 -10.81 -11.75 7.68
CA PRO A 20 -11.15 -10.49 7.04
C PRO A 20 -10.18 -10.14 5.90
N ASP A 21 -10.70 -9.80 4.72
CA ASP A 21 -9.90 -9.36 3.57
C ASP A 21 -9.75 -7.84 3.57
N VAL A 22 -8.53 -7.36 3.73
CA VAL A 22 -8.20 -5.94 3.79
C VAL A 22 -7.32 -5.57 2.62
N ARG A 23 -7.82 -4.66 1.77
CA ARG A 23 -7.07 -4.14 0.63
C ARG A 23 -6.79 -2.66 0.82
N LEU A 24 -5.51 -2.29 0.86
CA LEU A 24 -5.05 -0.93 1.16
C LEU A 24 -4.26 -0.30 0.02
N LEU A 25 -3.94 -1.07 -1.04
CA LEU A 25 -3.30 -0.57 -2.26
C LEU A 25 -4.35 0.02 -3.21
N GLY A 26 -4.28 1.32 -3.46
CA GLY A 26 -5.25 2.04 -4.27
C GLY A 26 -6.51 2.42 -3.49
N ARG A 27 -7.68 1.86 -3.85
CA ARG A 27 -8.96 2.20 -3.21
C ARG A 27 -9.23 1.24 -2.04
N PRO A 28 -9.23 1.71 -0.78
CA PRO A 28 -9.29 0.79 0.35
C PRO A 28 -10.63 0.06 0.46
N THR A 29 -10.58 -1.25 0.69
CA THR A 29 -11.75 -2.07 0.95
C THR A 29 -11.53 -3.01 2.14
N VAL A 30 -12.60 -3.29 2.86
CA VAL A 30 -12.66 -4.36 3.88
C VAL A 30 -13.79 -5.29 3.49
N ASN A 31 -13.51 -6.58 3.31
CA ASN A 31 -14.46 -7.59 2.83
C ASN A 31 -15.19 -7.11 1.56
N ALA A 32 -14.41 -6.62 0.58
CA ALA A 32 -14.87 -6.00 -0.66
C ALA A 32 -15.73 -4.72 -0.54
N LYS A 33 -16.05 -4.25 0.68
CA LYS A 33 -16.79 -3.00 0.90
C LYS A 33 -15.81 -1.82 0.94
N GLN A 34 -16.09 -0.77 0.15
CA GLN A 34 -15.25 0.41 0.11
C GLN A 34 -15.28 1.18 1.44
N VAL A 35 -14.11 1.51 1.96
CA VAL A 35 -13.97 2.28 3.19
C VAL A 35 -13.55 3.71 2.86
N ARG A 36 -14.31 4.69 3.37
CA ARG A 36 -14.03 6.12 3.14
C ARG A 36 -12.93 6.66 4.06
N SER A 37 -12.91 6.22 5.32
CA SER A 37 -11.93 6.67 6.32
C SER A 37 -10.70 5.76 6.34
N THR A 38 -9.52 6.32 6.09
CA THR A 38 -8.26 5.56 6.07
C THR A 38 -7.66 5.34 7.46
N LYS A 39 -7.95 6.23 8.42
CA LYS A 39 -7.27 6.27 9.72
C LYS A 39 -7.45 5.00 10.57
N PRO A 40 -8.63 4.37 10.66
CA PRO A 40 -8.77 3.07 11.32
C PRO A 40 -7.98 1.95 10.61
N LEU A 41 -7.84 2.04 9.28
CA LEU A 41 -7.07 1.08 8.50
C LEU A 41 -5.56 1.25 8.71
N GLU A 42 -5.08 2.48 8.95
CA GLU A 42 -3.68 2.73 9.33
C GLU A 42 -3.32 2.01 10.62
N LEU A 43 -4.19 2.08 11.64
CA LEU A 43 -4.01 1.36 12.90
C LEU A 43 -3.92 -0.15 12.67
N VAL A 44 -4.88 -0.72 11.94
CA VAL A 44 -4.91 -2.16 11.67
C VAL A 44 -3.70 -2.61 10.84
N ALA A 45 -3.32 -1.83 9.82
CA ALA A 45 -2.16 -2.12 8.99
C ALA A 45 -0.85 -2.10 9.80
N ALA A 46 -0.67 -1.09 10.66
CA ALA A 46 0.51 -0.98 11.51
C ALA A 46 0.61 -2.18 12.47
N VAL A 47 -0.50 -2.57 13.10
CA VAL A 47 -0.52 -3.75 13.98
C VAL A 47 -0.25 -5.04 13.20
N ALA A 48 -0.86 -5.21 12.03
CA ALA A 48 -0.66 -6.40 11.19
C ALA A 48 0.79 -6.55 10.72
N LEU A 49 1.40 -5.47 10.22
CA LEU A 49 2.78 -5.45 9.72
C LEU A 49 3.81 -5.62 10.84
N ALA A 50 3.47 -5.23 12.07
CA ALA A 50 4.28 -5.49 13.26
C ALA A 50 4.13 -6.93 13.79
N GLY A 51 3.49 -7.84 13.05
CA GLY A 51 3.30 -9.23 13.46
C GLY A 51 2.07 -9.44 14.36
N GLY A 52 1.09 -8.56 14.28
CA GLY A 52 -0.19 -8.66 14.98
C GLY A 52 -0.24 -7.96 16.34
N ARG A 53 0.84 -7.30 16.78
CA ARG A 53 0.88 -6.52 18.02
C ARG A 53 1.73 -5.26 17.83
N TYR A 54 1.28 -4.12 18.34
CA TYR A 54 2.05 -2.88 18.25
C TYR A 54 1.78 -1.95 19.44
N SER A 55 2.82 -1.25 19.91
CA SER A 55 2.73 -0.44 21.13
C SER A 55 1.86 0.79 20.90
N ARG A 56 1.18 1.25 21.95
CA ARG A 56 0.40 2.50 21.91
C ARG A 56 1.26 3.67 21.43
N ASP A 57 2.44 3.84 22.00
CA ASP A 57 3.31 4.99 21.69
C ASP A 57 3.84 4.92 20.25
N GLY A 58 4.17 3.72 19.76
CA GLY A 58 4.55 3.51 18.36
C GLY A 58 3.42 3.86 17.39
N LEU A 59 2.16 3.53 17.74
CA LEU A 59 0.99 3.92 16.97
C LEU A 59 0.73 5.43 17.01
N VAL A 60 0.89 6.08 18.17
CA VAL A 60 0.74 7.55 18.28
C VAL A 60 1.79 8.24 17.40
N SER A 61 3.05 7.84 17.53
CA SER A 61 4.14 8.39 16.72
C SER A 61 3.91 8.15 15.23
N GLY A 62 3.59 6.91 14.82
CA GLY A 62 3.40 6.57 13.42
C GLY A 62 2.16 7.22 12.78
N ILE A 63 1.03 7.27 13.47
CA ILE A 63 -0.23 7.76 12.88
C ILE A 63 -0.39 9.28 13.03
N TYR A 64 0.10 9.85 14.13
CA TYR A 64 -0.10 11.26 14.47
C TYR A 64 1.18 12.11 14.47
N GLY A 65 2.36 11.49 14.38
CA GLY A 65 3.64 12.22 14.37
C GLY A 65 4.17 12.60 15.75
N GLY A 66 3.58 12.09 16.84
CA GLY A 66 4.12 12.25 18.19
C GLY A 66 3.05 12.41 19.28
N GLU A 67 2.09 13.30 19.09
CA GLU A 67 1.06 13.59 20.08
C GLU A 67 -0.35 13.35 19.54
N ALA A 68 -1.21 12.81 20.39
CA ALA A 68 -2.63 12.60 20.10
C ALA A 68 -3.43 12.67 21.41
N SER A 69 -4.73 12.95 21.31
CA SER A 69 -5.62 12.86 22.48
C SER A 69 -5.70 11.41 22.99
N ASP A 70 -5.98 11.23 24.28
CA ASP A 70 -6.09 9.88 24.87
C ASP A 70 -7.18 9.02 24.24
N SER A 71 -8.23 9.66 23.73
CA SER A 71 -9.34 9.02 23.04
C SER A 71 -9.04 8.66 21.58
N ALA A 72 -7.92 9.13 21.01
CA ALA A 72 -7.66 9.04 19.57
C ALA A 72 -7.53 7.58 19.09
N LEU A 73 -6.61 6.80 19.67
CA LEU A 73 -6.42 5.39 19.32
C LEU A 73 -7.62 4.51 19.72
N PRO A 74 -8.23 4.65 20.92
CA PRO A 74 -9.46 3.94 21.25
C PRO A 74 -10.59 4.17 20.24
N THR A 75 -10.75 5.41 19.75
CA THR A 75 -11.73 5.75 18.72
C THR A 75 -11.42 5.06 17.39
N LEU A 76 -10.14 5.00 16.98
CA LEU A 76 -9.73 4.28 15.78
C LEU A 76 -9.99 2.78 15.90
N ALA A 77 -9.64 2.16 17.03
CA ALA A 77 -9.88 0.74 17.28
C ALA A 77 -11.38 0.41 17.33
N TYR A 78 -12.21 1.27 17.92
CA TYR A 78 -13.66 1.16 17.84
C TYR A 78 -14.16 1.19 16.39
N ARG A 79 -13.73 2.18 15.59
CA ARG A 79 -14.12 2.29 14.18
C ARG A 79 -13.62 1.11 13.34
N ALA A 80 -12.44 0.57 13.63
CA ALA A 80 -11.92 -0.62 12.98
C ALA A 80 -12.81 -1.84 13.27
N ARG A 81 -13.26 -2.02 14.52
CA ARG A 81 -14.21 -3.08 14.89
C ARG A 81 -15.57 -2.93 14.21
N LEU A 82 -16.06 -1.70 14.00
CA LEU A 82 -17.27 -1.47 13.19
C LEU A 82 -17.11 -1.88 11.72
N LEU A 83 -15.88 -1.95 11.22
CA LEU A 83 -15.56 -2.49 9.89
C LEU A 83 -15.38 -4.03 9.90
N GLY A 84 -15.54 -4.68 11.05
CA GLY A 84 -15.31 -6.12 11.22
C GLY A 84 -13.83 -6.48 11.41
N LEU A 85 -12.97 -5.52 11.76
CA LEU A 85 -11.53 -5.78 11.95
C LEU A 85 -11.23 -6.13 13.42
N PRO A 86 -10.50 -7.22 13.68
CA PRO A 86 -10.36 -7.83 15.00
C PRO A 86 -9.23 -7.16 15.80
N VAL A 87 -9.37 -5.89 16.19
CA VAL A 87 -8.32 -5.16 16.93
C VAL A 87 -8.78 -4.73 18.32
N GLU A 88 -7.93 -5.01 19.32
CA GLU A 88 -8.18 -4.70 20.72
C GLU A 88 -6.96 -4.05 21.38
N TYR A 89 -7.19 -3.35 22.49
CA TYR A 89 -6.13 -2.77 23.32
C TYR A 89 -6.01 -3.59 24.60
N ASP A 90 -4.79 -4.04 24.91
CA ASP A 90 -4.45 -4.66 26.17
C ASP A 90 -3.85 -3.61 27.13
N PRO A 91 -4.59 -3.20 28.17
CA PRO A 91 -4.12 -2.18 29.10
C PRO A 91 -2.98 -2.66 30.00
N TYR A 92 -2.80 -3.97 30.18
CA TYR A 92 -1.74 -4.52 31.03
C TYR A 92 -0.39 -4.49 30.33
N THR A 93 -0.38 -4.70 29.00
CA THR A 93 0.86 -4.66 28.21
C THR A 93 1.10 -3.31 27.53
N GLY A 94 0.05 -2.51 27.31
CA GLY A 94 0.14 -1.24 26.59
C GLY A 94 0.20 -1.40 25.06
N PHE A 95 -0.31 -2.53 24.54
CA PHE A 95 -0.28 -2.87 23.11
C PHE A 95 -1.68 -2.92 22.52
N TYR A 96 -1.79 -2.53 21.26
CA TYR A 96 -2.89 -2.95 20.41
C TYR A 96 -2.53 -4.27 19.73
N ALA A 97 -3.50 -5.18 19.63
CA ALA A 97 -3.29 -6.52 19.08
C ALA A 97 -4.45 -6.93 18.17
N LEU A 98 -4.13 -7.73 17.16
CA LEU A 98 -5.13 -8.45 16.39
C LEU A 98 -5.57 -9.70 17.16
N THR A 99 -6.88 -9.86 17.37
CA THR A 99 -7.44 -11.04 18.05
C THR A 99 -7.64 -12.23 17.12
N SER A 100 -7.59 -11.99 15.80
CA SER A 100 -7.51 -13.03 14.78
C SER A 100 -6.72 -12.53 13.57
N ALA A 101 -6.25 -13.47 12.74
CA ALA A 101 -5.54 -13.13 11.51
C ALA A 101 -6.43 -12.34 10.55
N ILE A 102 -5.80 -11.55 9.68
CA ILE A 102 -6.44 -10.85 8.55
C ILE A 102 -5.62 -11.11 7.28
N SER A 103 -6.28 -11.09 6.13
CA SER A 103 -5.62 -10.97 4.83
C SER A 103 -5.31 -9.51 4.56
N LEU A 104 -4.09 -9.22 4.10
CA LEU A 104 -3.64 -7.86 3.84
C LEU A 104 -2.82 -7.81 2.55
N ASP A 105 -3.36 -7.16 1.52
CA ASP A 105 -2.75 -7.09 0.18
C ASP A 105 -1.31 -6.56 0.16
N VAL A 106 -0.99 -5.60 1.03
CA VAL A 106 0.36 -5.07 1.20
C VAL A 106 1.36 -6.14 1.61
N VAL A 107 0.97 -7.04 2.53
CA VAL A 107 1.85 -8.13 3.00
C VAL A 107 2.17 -9.06 1.83
N ASP A 108 1.17 -9.36 1.00
CA ASP A 108 1.36 -10.19 -0.18
C ASP A 108 2.26 -9.52 -1.23
N VAL A 109 2.07 -8.23 -1.51
CA VAL A 109 2.92 -7.48 -2.45
C VAL A 109 4.37 -7.45 -1.97
N LEU A 110 4.61 -7.13 -0.69
CA LEU A 110 5.96 -7.12 -0.13
C LEU A 110 6.61 -8.51 -0.19
N ARG A 111 5.87 -9.56 0.17
CA ARG A 111 6.34 -10.95 0.10
C ARG A 111 6.69 -11.37 -1.31
N LEU A 112 5.83 -11.09 -2.29
CA LEU A 112 6.08 -11.43 -3.70
C LEU A 112 7.26 -10.65 -4.27
N SER A 113 7.39 -9.38 -3.90
CA SER A 113 8.51 -8.52 -4.31
C SER A 113 9.84 -9.05 -3.76
N ALA A 114 9.88 -9.41 -2.48
CA ALA A 114 11.04 -10.02 -1.84
C ALA A 114 11.41 -11.38 -2.46
N ALA A 115 10.42 -12.14 -2.94
CA ALA A 115 10.63 -13.41 -3.63
C ALA A 115 11.01 -13.27 -5.12
N GLY A 116 11.20 -12.04 -5.63
CA GLY A 116 11.51 -11.77 -7.04
C GLY A 116 10.34 -12.04 -8.00
N ARG A 117 9.13 -12.26 -7.49
CA ARG A 117 7.91 -12.53 -8.27
C ARG A 117 7.25 -11.21 -8.70
N ALA A 118 7.99 -10.40 -9.45
CA ALA A 118 7.60 -9.03 -9.79
C ALA A 118 6.25 -8.94 -10.52
N SER A 119 6.00 -9.80 -11.50
CA SER A 119 4.74 -9.82 -12.24
C SER A 119 3.53 -10.07 -11.33
N ASP A 120 3.64 -11.01 -10.39
CA ASP A 120 2.57 -11.32 -9.45
C ASP A 120 2.34 -10.16 -8.46
N ALA A 121 3.43 -9.56 -7.96
CA ALA A 121 3.35 -8.39 -7.10
C ALA A 121 2.65 -7.22 -7.81
N LEU A 122 2.99 -6.97 -9.08
CA LEU A 122 2.39 -5.94 -9.92
C LEU A 122 0.90 -6.21 -10.22
N CYS A 123 0.47 -7.46 -10.32
CA CYS A 123 -0.95 -7.80 -10.45
C CYS A 123 -1.77 -7.47 -9.19
N LEU A 124 -1.13 -7.51 -8.01
CA LEU A 124 -1.76 -7.14 -6.73
C LEU A 124 -1.64 -5.64 -6.42
N TYR A 125 -0.64 -4.95 -6.95
CA TYR A 125 -0.47 -3.51 -6.77
C TYR A 125 -1.54 -2.72 -7.56
N ARG A 126 -2.64 -2.36 -6.90
CA ARG A 126 -3.75 -1.60 -7.49
C ARG A 126 -3.60 -0.07 -7.37
N GLY A 127 -2.48 0.38 -6.84
CA GLY A 127 -2.15 1.78 -6.62
C GLY A 127 -1.43 1.99 -5.29
N PRO A 128 -1.09 3.25 -4.96
CA PRO A 128 -0.31 3.54 -3.77
C PRO A 128 -1.02 3.11 -2.49
N PHE A 129 -0.25 2.73 -1.47
CA PHE A 129 -0.76 2.44 -0.14
C PHE A 129 -1.48 3.65 0.46
N LEU A 130 -2.73 3.45 0.87
CA LEU A 130 -3.60 4.45 1.52
C LEU A 130 -3.38 5.87 0.94
N PRO A 131 -3.72 6.11 -0.34
CA PRO A 131 -3.22 7.27 -1.09
C PRO A 131 -3.74 8.61 -0.56
N ARG A 132 -4.78 8.60 0.27
CA ARG A 132 -5.36 9.79 0.92
C ARG A 132 -4.86 10.01 2.35
N SER A 133 -4.03 9.11 2.88
CA SER A 133 -3.43 9.27 4.19
C SER A 133 -2.12 10.04 4.10
N GLY A 134 -2.00 11.04 4.97
CA GLY A 134 -0.78 11.82 5.18
C GLY A 134 -0.06 11.49 6.49
N SER A 135 -0.39 10.38 7.16
CA SER A 135 0.33 10.01 8.38
C SER A 135 1.78 9.61 8.08
N PRO A 136 2.72 9.81 9.03
CA PRO A 136 4.10 9.37 8.89
C PRO A 136 4.20 7.89 8.52
N PHE A 137 3.43 7.04 9.18
CA PHE A 137 3.35 5.60 8.90
C PHE A 137 2.96 5.33 7.44
N ALA A 138 1.88 5.95 6.96
CA ALA A 138 1.42 5.72 5.60
C ALA A 138 2.39 6.25 4.54
N ALA A 139 3.03 7.39 4.81
CA ALA A 139 4.04 7.95 3.92
C ALA A 139 5.27 7.05 3.80
N THR A 140 5.83 6.61 4.93
CA THR A 140 7.00 5.72 4.98
C THR A 140 6.70 4.40 4.29
N LEU A 141 5.60 3.74 4.67
CA LEU A 141 5.25 2.43 4.14
C LEU A 141 4.94 2.48 2.63
N ARG A 142 4.31 3.56 2.14
CA ARG A 142 4.09 3.75 0.70
C ARG A 142 5.42 3.81 -0.05
N ALA A 143 6.40 4.58 0.44
CA ALA A 143 7.71 4.65 -0.17
C ALA A 143 8.44 3.30 -0.16
N GLU A 144 8.33 2.55 0.93
CA GLU A 144 8.91 1.21 1.06
C GLU A 144 8.31 0.22 0.05
N ILE A 145 6.98 0.19 -0.07
CA ILE A 145 6.28 -0.67 -1.04
C ILE A 145 6.66 -0.28 -2.47
N ASP A 146 6.62 1.01 -2.79
CA ASP A 146 6.94 1.51 -4.12
C ASP A 146 8.39 1.16 -4.51
N ASN A 147 9.33 1.30 -3.58
CA ASN A 147 10.72 0.88 -3.79
C ASN A 147 10.82 -0.65 -3.94
N ALA A 148 10.17 -1.44 -3.09
CA ALA A 148 10.22 -2.90 -3.17
C ALA A 148 9.72 -3.43 -4.52
N VAL A 149 8.59 -2.91 -5.01
CA VAL A 149 8.03 -3.26 -6.32
C VAL A 149 8.96 -2.81 -7.45
N ALA A 150 9.52 -1.61 -7.36
CA ALA A 150 10.46 -1.10 -8.35
C ALA A 150 11.73 -1.96 -8.44
N GLN A 151 12.34 -2.31 -7.31
CA GLN A 151 13.53 -3.17 -7.27
C GLN A 151 13.21 -4.56 -7.84
N ALA A 152 12.08 -5.16 -7.45
CA ALA A 152 11.67 -6.46 -7.97
C ALA A 152 11.50 -6.44 -9.49
N ALA A 153 10.86 -5.41 -10.05
CA ALA A 153 10.68 -5.25 -11.48
C ALA A 153 12.02 -5.07 -12.21
N LEU A 154 12.91 -4.22 -11.70
CA LEU A 154 14.23 -4.00 -12.27
C LEU A 154 15.10 -5.27 -12.26
N ALA A 155 15.03 -6.05 -11.17
CA ALA A 155 15.77 -7.30 -11.02
C ALA A 155 15.39 -8.36 -12.06
N THR A 156 14.20 -8.27 -12.67
CA THR A 156 13.80 -9.20 -13.74
C THR A 156 14.63 -9.02 -15.01
N GLY A 157 15.12 -7.80 -15.29
CA GLY A 157 15.71 -7.44 -16.59
C GLY A 157 14.72 -7.46 -17.76
N ASP A 158 13.44 -7.80 -17.54
CA ASP A 158 12.42 -7.82 -18.58
C ASP A 158 11.86 -6.42 -18.79
N GLN A 159 12.17 -5.84 -19.95
CA GLN A 159 11.72 -4.51 -20.33
C GLN A 159 10.20 -4.33 -20.27
N ARG A 160 9.41 -5.38 -20.55
CA ARG A 160 7.94 -5.30 -20.47
C ARG A 160 7.47 -5.17 -19.03
N VAL A 161 8.10 -5.90 -18.10
CA VAL A 161 7.80 -5.82 -16.66
C VAL A 161 8.20 -4.45 -16.11
N ILE A 162 9.38 -3.95 -16.50
CA ILE A 162 9.87 -2.62 -16.09
C ILE A 162 8.95 -1.50 -16.60
N GLU A 163 8.55 -1.54 -17.87
CA GLU A 163 7.64 -0.55 -18.44
C GLU A 163 6.25 -0.60 -17.80
N TYR A 164 5.76 -1.79 -17.46
CA TYR A 164 4.50 -1.94 -16.74
C TYR A 164 4.61 -1.34 -15.33
N ALA A 165 5.68 -1.67 -14.60
CA ALA A 165 5.94 -1.14 -13.27
C ALA A 165 6.04 0.39 -13.29
N ALA A 166 6.73 0.98 -14.27
CA ALA A 166 6.89 2.43 -14.40
C ALA A 166 5.56 3.19 -14.59
N ARG A 167 4.52 2.53 -15.10
CA ARG A 167 3.17 3.10 -15.24
C ARG A 167 2.35 2.94 -13.96
N ALA A 168 2.60 1.87 -13.21
CA ALA A 168 1.87 1.57 -11.98
C ALA A 168 2.44 2.33 -10.77
N VAL A 169 3.75 2.49 -10.71
CA VAL A 169 4.50 3.07 -9.59
C VAL A 169 5.34 4.26 -10.08
N LEU A 170 5.09 5.43 -9.51
CA LEU A 170 5.88 6.63 -9.81
C LEU A 170 7.20 6.59 -9.04
N HIS A 171 8.17 5.80 -9.54
CA HIS A 171 9.47 5.63 -8.92
C HIS A 171 10.61 6.11 -9.84
N PRO A 172 11.57 6.94 -9.36
CA PRO A 172 12.64 7.51 -10.18
C PRO A 172 13.47 6.44 -10.93
N MET A 173 13.81 5.34 -10.27
CA MET A 173 14.64 4.28 -10.89
C MET A 173 13.95 3.59 -12.07
N LEU A 174 12.62 3.45 -12.02
CA LEU A 174 11.85 2.88 -13.13
C LEU A 174 11.79 3.86 -14.30
N ALA A 175 11.57 5.14 -14.03
CA ALA A 175 11.60 6.19 -15.03
C ALA A 175 12.95 6.23 -15.77
N ASP A 176 14.06 6.12 -15.02
CA ASP A 176 15.40 6.11 -15.60
C ASP A 176 15.72 4.83 -16.39
N ALA A 177 15.22 3.67 -15.95
CA ALA A 177 15.38 2.42 -16.69
C ALA A 177 14.63 2.46 -18.03
N VAL A 178 13.39 2.95 -18.03
CA VAL A 178 12.60 3.11 -19.27
C VAL A 178 13.26 4.11 -20.22
N ARG A 179 13.79 5.22 -19.69
CA ARG A 179 14.51 6.23 -20.49
C ARG A 179 15.77 5.67 -21.13
N ARG A 180 16.53 4.83 -20.42
CA ARG A 180 17.76 4.20 -20.94
C ARG A 180 17.47 3.17 -22.04
N ALA A 181 16.38 2.41 -21.90
CA ALA A 181 16.00 1.38 -22.87
C ALA A 181 15.41 1.96 -24.17
N ARG A 182 14.91 3.19 -24.14
CA ARG A 182 14.43 3.93 -25.31
C ARG A 182 15.40 5.08 -25.62
N PRO A 183 16.54 4.82 -26.29
CA PRO A 183 17.36 5.92 -26.77
C PRO A 183 16.50 6.82 -27.66
N ASP A 184 16.44 8.10 -27.32
CA ASP A 184 15.74 9.10 -28.11
C ASP A 184 16.28 9.03 -29.55
N VAL A 185 15.36 8.95 -30.52
CA VAL A 185 15.68 8.96 -31.94
C VAL A 185 16.49 10.22 -32.26
N ALA A 186 16.22 11.34 -31.59
CA ALA A 186 16.99 12.57 -31.76
C ALA A 186 18.45 12.41 -31.31
N SER A 187 18.72 11.75 -30.18
CA SER A 187 20.08 11.47 -29.71
C SER A 187 20.83 10.51 -30.63
N THR A 188 20.11 9.53 -31.18
CA THR A 188 20.68 8.55 -32.12
C THR A 188 20.99 9.20 -33.47
N VAL A 189 20.09 10.05 -33.97
CA VAL A 189 20.27 10.79 -35.23
C VAL A 189 21.37 11.85 -35.09
N LEU A 190 21.42 12.59 -33.97
CA LEU A 190 22.47 13.58 -33.71
C LEU A 190 23.84 12.93 -33.51
N GLY A 191 23.91 11.80 -32.81
CA GLY A 191 25.14 11.00 -32.68
C GLY A 191 25.62 10.47 -34.03
N ALA A 192 24.71 9.95 -34.85
CA ALA A 192 25.02 9.48 -36.20
C ALA A 192 25.36 10.60 -37.20
N ALA A 193 24.83 11.82 -36.99
CA ALA A 193 25.18 13.00 -37.78
C ALA A 193 26.54 13.58 -37.35
N TYR A 194 26.81 13.61 -36.04
CA TYR A 194 28.10 14.04 -35.51
C TYR A 194 29.21 13.11 -35.98
N LEU A 195 29.06 11.78 -35.81
CA LEU A 195 30.05 10.80 -36.29
C LEU A 195 30.27 10.84 -37.81
N ARG A 196 29.25 11.19 -38.60
CA ARG A 196 29.39 11.44 -40.05
C ARG A 196 30.10 12.77 -40.37
N GLY A 197 30.06 13.76 -39.47
CA GLY A 197 30.72 15.05 -39.64
C GLY A 197 32.20 15.07 -39.26
N ILE A 198 32.67 14.15 -38.40
CA ILE A 198 34.06 14.09 -37.91
C ILE A 198 34.93 12.99 -38.57
N GLY A 199 34.42 12.24 -39.56
CA GLY A 199 35.17 11.14 -40.19
C GLY A 199 34.97 11.00 -41.70
N ALA A 200 36.05 11.28 -42.44
CA ALA A 200 36.39 10.82 -43.79
C ALA A 200 35.79 11.55 -45.01
N THR A 201 36.29 12.76 -45.28
CA THR A 201 36.91 13.01 -46.61
C THR A 201 38.41 12.92 -46.43
N SER A 202 38.98 11.77 -46.78
CA SER A 202 40.39 11.58 -47.12
C SER A 202 40.44 11.13 -48.56
#